data_AF-B9ELJ6-F1
#
_entry.id   AF-B9ELJ6-F1
#
_cell.length_a   1.000
_cell.length_b   1.000
_cell.length_c   1.000
_cell.angle_alpha   90.00
_cell.angle_beta   90.00
_cell.angle_gamma   90.00
#
_symmetry.space_group_name_H-M   'P 1'
#
loop_
_entity.id
_entity.type
_entity.pdbx_description
1 polymer ?
#
loop_
_entity_poly.entity_id
_entity_poly.type
_entity_poly.pdbx_seq_one_letter_code
_entity_poly.pdbx_strand_id
1 'polypeptide(L)'
;MATMTEPLCLERDVCRVIELLDRLQRSGELPPPKLQALQRVLQSKFCAAIREVYEQLYDTLDIVGGPEVRAQATAKATVAAFAASEGHAHPRVVELPKTEEGLGFNIMGGKEQNSPIYISRVIPGGVADRQGGLKRGDQLLSVNGVSVEGEHHEKAVELLKAAQGSVKLVVRYTPKVLEEMEARLRR
;
A
#
# COMPACT_ATOMS: atom_id res chain seq x y z
N MET A 1 -27.98 -37.01 -7.47
CA MET A 1 -27.78 -36.37 -8.78
C MET A 1 -26.78 -35.24 -8.60
N ALA A 2 -25.64 -35.32 -9.28
CA ALA A 2 -24.45 -34.52 -9.03
C ALA A 2 -24.70 -33.02 -9.28
N THR A 3 -24.56 -32.20 -8.25
CA THR A 3 -24.33 -30.76 -8.41
C THR A 3 -22.90 -30.60 -8.87
N MET A 4 -22.70 -30.57 -10.18
CA MET A 4 -21.42 -30.25 -10.80
C MET A 4 -21.05 -28.82 -10.40
N THR A 5 -20.21 -28.69 -9.38
CA THR A 5 -19.58 -27.43 -8.99
C THR A 5 -18.66 -27.04 -10.13
N GLU A 6 -19.16 -26.20 -11.04
CA GLU A 6 -18.40 -25.73 -12.18
C GLU A 6 -17.13 -25.00 -11.71
N PRO A 7 -15.99 -25.20 -12.36
CA PRO A 7 -14.75 -24.51 -12.00
C PRO A 7 -14.94 -22.99 -12.15
N LEU A 8 -14.66 -22.26 -11.06
CA LEU A 8 -14.64 -20.80 -11.02
C LEU A 8 -13.47 -20.33 -11.89
N CYS A 9 -13.78 -19.85 -13.09
CA CYS A 9 -12.83 -19.25 -14.01
C CYS A 9 -13.09 -17.75 -14.02
N LEU A 10 -12.08 -16.94 -13.70
CA LEU A 10 -12.18 -15.49 -13.61
C LEU A 10 -12.79 -14.87 -14.87
N GLU A 11 -12.50 -15.41 -16.06
CA GLU A 11 -13.16 -14.99 -17.31
C GLU A 11 -14.68 -15.16 -17.26
N ARG A 12 -15.19 -16.29 -16.79
CA ARG A 12 -16.64 -16.55 -16.66
C ARG A 12 -17.28 -15.66 -15.61
N ASP A 13 -16.59 -15.39 -14.50
CA ASP A 13 -17.11 -14.51 -13.45
C ASP A 13 -17.12 -13.05 -13.90
N VAL A 14 -16.11 -12.60 -14.65
CA VAL A 14 -16.10 -11.28 -15.27
C VAL A 14 -17.23 -11.16 -16.30
N CYS A 15 -17.46 -12.19 -17.14
CA CYS A 15 -18.60 -12.22 -18.05
C CYS A 15 -19.94 -12.17 -17.30
N ARG A 16 -20.12 -12.94 -16.23
CA ARG A 16 -21.33 -12.89 -15.39
C ARG A 16 -21.54 -11.52 -14.75
N VAL A 17 -20.47 -10.86 -14.29
CA VAL A 17 -20.53 -9.51 -13.72
C VAL A 17 -20.94 -8.50 -14.80
N ILE A 18 -20.38 -8.61 -16.01
CA ILE A 18 -20.77 -7.77 -17.16
C ILE A 18 -22.25 -7.96 -17.52
N GLU A 19 -22.73 -9.21 -17.57
CA GLU A 19 -24.15 -9.53 -17.80
C GLU A 19 -25.05 -9.02 -16.68
N LEU A 20 -24.64 -9.15 -15.42
CA LEU A 20 -25.33 -8.60 -14.25
C LEU A 20 -25.46 -7.08 -14.34
N LEU A 21 -24.37 -6.40 -14.72
CA LEU A 21 -24.35 -4.96 -14.89
C LEU A 21 -25.27 -4.51 -16.03
N ASP A 22 -25.32 -5.24 -17.14
CA ASP A 22 -26.24 -4.93 -18.25
C ASP A 22 -27.71 -5.16 -17.86
N ARG A 23 -28.00 -6.19 -17.05
CA ARG A 23 -29.36 -6.39 -16.48
C ARG A 23 -29.75 -5.28 -15.51
N LEU A 24 -28.83 -4.85 -14.65
CA LEU A 24 -29.05 -3.74 -13.69
C LEU A 24 -29.19 -2.38 -14.40
N GLN A 25 -28.58 -2.23 -15.58
CA GLN A 25 -28.80 -1.07 -16.44
C GLN A 25 -30.23 -1.04 -17.00
N ARG A 26 -30.74 -2.20 -17.43
CA ARG A 26 -32.11 -2.34 -17.97
C ARG A 26 -33.19 -2.21 -16.90
N SER A 27 -32.90 -2.59 -15.65
CA SER A 27 -33.82 -2.36 -14.52
C SER A 27 -33.81 -0.92 -14.00
N GLY A 28 -32.87 -0.08 -14.45
CA GLY A 28 -32.79 1.34 -14.09
C GLY A 28 -32.25 1.62 -12.68
N GLU A 29 -31.75 0.60 -11.97
CA GLU A 29 -31.26 0.72 -10.59
C GLU A 29 -29.89 1.40 -10.48
N LEU A 30 -29.10 1.44 -11.57
CA LEU A 30 -27.79 2.08 -11.59
C LEU A 30 -27.73 3.28 -12.55
N PRO A 31 -27.24 4.45 -12.08
CA PRO A 31 -27.02 5.61 -12.94
C PRO A 31 -26.02 5.30 -14.06
N PRO A 32 -26.31 5.68 -15.33
CA PRO A 32 -25.41 5.50 -16.48
C PRO A 32 -23.94 5.91 -16.27
N PRO A 33 -23.61 7.02 -15.58
CA PRO A 33 -22.21 7.41 -15.40
C PRO A 33 -21.40 6.45 -14.52
N LYS A 34 -22.05 5.79 -13.55
CA LYS A 34 -21.37 4.79 -12.70
C LYS A 34 -21.06 3.51 -13.49
N LEU A 35 -21.96 3.13 -14.37
CA LEU A 35 -21.82 1.96 -15.24
C LEU A 35 -20.72 2.15 -16.28
N GLN A 36 -20.66 3.34 -16.88
CA GLN A 36 -19.63 3.71 -17.84
C GLN A 36 -18.24 3.80 -17.19
N ALA A 37 -18.16 4.30 -15.95
CA ALA A 37 -16.91 4.28 -15.18
C ALA A 37 -16.45 2.84 -14.89
N LEU A 38 -17.36 1.96 -14.51
CA LEU A 38 -17.04 0.56 -14.23
C LEU A 38 -16.60 -0.20 -15.48
N GLN A 39 -17.27 0.01 -16.62
CA GLN A 39 -16.85 -0.55 -17.91
C GLN A 39 -15.47 -0.07 -18.33
N ARG A 40 -15.16 1.22 -18.15
CA ARG A 40 -13.81 1.76 -18.42
C ARG A 40 -12.74 1.10 -17.55
N VAL A 41 -13.04 0.84 -16.28
CA VAL A 41 -12.12 0.15 -15.38
C VAL A 41 -11.92 -1.31 -15.81
N LEU A 42 -12.99 -2.04 -16.12
CA LEU A 42 -12.93 -3.44 -16.58
C LEU A 42 -12.20 -3.62 -17.91
N GLN A 43 -12.26 -2.63 -18.79
CA GLN A 43 -11.57 -2.62 -20.08
C GLN A 43 -10.17 -1.99 -20.03
N SER A 44 -9.73 -1.54 -18.85
CA SER A 44 -8.43 -0.88 -18.73
C SER A 44 -7.28 -1.89 -18.85
N LYS A 45 -6.13 -1.40 -19.34
CA LYS A 45 -4.86 -2.15 -19.34
C LYS A 45 -4.48 -2.65 -17.94
N PHE A 46 -4.92 -1.92 -16.93
CA PHE A 46 -4.75 -2.28 -15.53
C PHE A 46 -5.55 -3.53 -15.15
N CYS A 47 -6.83 -3.60 -15.49
CA CYS A 47 -7.66 -4.79 -15.24
C CYS A 47 -7.15 -6.02 -16.02
N ALA A 48 -6.59 -5.82 -17.21
CA ALA A 48 -5.92 -6.88 -17.96
C ALA A 48 -4.66 -7.41 -17.24
N ALA A 49 -3.80 -6.53 -16.74
CA ALA A 49 -2.61 -6.93 -15.99
C ALA A 49 -2.98 -7.65 -14.68
N ILE A 50 -4.06 -7.24 -14.03
CA ILE A 50 -4.58 -7.91 -12.82
C ILE A 50 -5.10 -9.31 -13.15
N ARG A 51 -5.78 -9.47 -14.28
CA ARG A 51 -6.24 -10.78 -14.76
C ARG A 51 -5.07 -11.72 -15.03
N GLU A 52 -4.02 -11.22 -15.66
CA GLU A 52 -2.81 -12.00 -15.96
C GLU A 52 -2.10 -12.47 -14.68
N VAL A 53 -1.97 -11.58 -13.68
CA VAL A 53 -1.40 -11.93 -12.37
C VAL A 53 -2.32 -12.90 -11.60
N TYR A 54 -3.64 -12.72 -11.71
CA TYR A 54 -4.61 -13.64 -11.10
C TYR A 54 -4.47 -15.05 -11.67
N GLU A 55 -4.41 -15.20 -13.00
CA GLU A 55 -4.28 -16.50 -13.67
C GLU A 55 -2.97 -17.20 -13.32
N GLN A 56 -1.85 -16.47 -13.35
CA GLN A 56 -0.53 -17.01 -12.98
C GLN A 56 -0.45 -17.45 -11.50
N LEU A 57 -1.10 -16.72 -10.59
CA LEU A 57 -1.19 -17.11 -9.18
C LEU A 57 -2.19 -18.25 -8.95
N TYR A 58 -3.25 -18.37 -9.75
CA TYR A 58 -4.23 -19.44 -9.63
C TYR A 58 -3.65 -20.80 -10.04
N ASP A 59 -2.79 -20.81 -11.06
CA ASP A 59 -2.11 -22.02 -11.55
C ASP A 59 -0.99 -22.50 -10.62
N THR A 60 -0.39 -21.60 -9.83
CA THR A 60 0.75 -21.93 -8.96
C THR A 60 0.38 -22.27 -7.52
N LEU A 61 -0.86 -21.97 -7.08
CA LEU A 61 -1.31 -22.19 -5.71
C LEU A 61 -2.13 -23.49 -5.57
N ASP A 62 -1.44 -24.60 -5.27
CA ASP A 62 -2.02 -25.83 -4.71
C ASP A 62 -2.48 -25.58 -3.25
N ILE A 63 -3.50 -24.76 -3.06
CA ILE A 63 -4.12 -24.59 -1.74
C ILE A 63 -5.31 -25.55 -1.68
N VAL A 64 -5.18 -26.59 -0.87
CA VAL A 64 -6.18 -27.63 -0.53
C VAL A 64 -7.44 -27.06 0.17
N GLY A 65 -7.64 -25.73 0.12
CA GLY A 65 -8.77 -25.02 0.70
C GLY A 65 -9.89 -24.80 -0.31
N GLY A 66 -11.13 -24.86 0.18
CA GLY A 66 -12.34 -24.61 -0.61
C GLY A 66 -12.36 -23.23 -1.29
N PRO A 67 -13.31 -23.02 -2.23
CA PRO A 67 -13.35 -21.87 -3.14
C PRO A 67 -13.33 -20.49 -2.45
N GLU A 68 -13.88 -20.36 -1.24
CA GLU A 68 -13.82 -19.12 -0.45
C GLU A 68 -12.41 -18.73 -0.02
N VAL A 69 -11.59 -19.71 0.41
CA VAL A 69 -10.22 -19.46 0.89
C VAL A 69 -9.34 -19.03 -0.28
N ARG A 70 -9.56 -19.61 -1.46
CA ARG A 70 -8.89 -19.21 -2.71
C ARG A 70 -9.29 -17.79 -3.12
N ALA A 71 -10.59 -17.47 -3.13
CA ALA A 71 -11.06 -16.12 -3.43
C ALA A 71 -10.48 -15.08 -2.47
N GLN A 72 -10.39 -15.40 -1.18
CA GLN A 72 -9.81 -14.52 -0.16
C GLN A 72 -8.30 -14.35 -0.32
N ALA A 73 -7.56 -15.43 -0.61
CA ALA A 73 -6.11 -15.39 -0.85
C ALA A 73 -5.79 -14.56 -2.10
N THR A 74 -6.55 -14.75 -3.19
CA THR A 74 -6.34 -14.01 -4.44
C THR A 74 -6.77 -12.55 -4.33
N ALA A 75 -7.85 -12.25 -3.60
CA ALA A 75 -8.20 -10.86 -3.29
C ALA A 75 -7.08 -10.17 -2.50
N LYS A 76 -6.51 -10.84 -1.49
CA LYS A 76 -5.35 -10.33 -0.73
C LYS A 76 -4.12 -10.14 -1.60
N ALA A 77 -3.81 -11.10 -2.49
CA ALA A 77 -2.67 -11.02 -3.40
C ALA A 77 -2.84 -9.90 -4.44
N THR A 78 -4.07 -9.71 -4.95
CA THR A 78 -4.41 -8.63 -5.87
C THR A 78 -4.26 -7.28 -5.19
N VAL A 79 -4.81 -7.10 -3.98
CA VAL A 79 -4.62 -5.88 -3.18
C VAL A 79 -3.13 -5.63 -2.88
N ALA A 80 -2.36 -6.69 -2.57
CA ALA A 80 -0.92 -6.60 -2.37
C ALA A 80 -0.17 -6.16 -3.63
N ALA A 81 -0.52 -6.70 -4.80
CA ALA A 81 0.07 -6.35 -6.09
C ALA A 81 -0.30 -4.92 -6.51
N PHE A 82 -1.54 -4.50 -6.27
CA PHE A 82 -2.01 -3.13 -6.53
C PHE A 82 -1.21 -2.09 -5.75
N ALA A 83 -1.05 -2.31 -4.45
CA ALA A 83 -0.26 -1.43 -3.62
C ALA A 83 1.25 -1.56 -3.84
N ALA A 84 1.70 -2.60 -4.54
CA ALA A 84 3.05 -2.65 -5.08
C ALA A 84 3.17 -1.88 -6.42
N SER A 85 2.06 -1.74 -7.16
CA SER A 85 2.00 -1.14 -8.50
C SER A 85 1.86 0.39 -8.49
N GLU A 86 1.13 0.95 -7.52
CA GLU A 86 1.32 2.35 -7.18
C GLU A 86 2.65 2.45 -6.45
N GLY A 87 3.56 3.34 -6.83
CA GLY A 87 4.88 3.51 -6.18
C GLY A 87 4.83 3.95 -4.70
N HIS A 88 3.69 3.72 -4.03
CA HIS A 88 3.44 3.82 -2.62
C HIS A 88 3.48 2.41 -2.03
N ALA A 89 4.63 1.98 -1.51
CA ALA A 89 4.66 0.74 -0.72
C ALA A 89 3.62 0.82 0.40
N HIS A 90 3.03 -0.31 0.84
CA HIS A 90 2.12 -0.30 1.98
C HIS A 90 2.77 0.31 3.24
N PRO A 91 2.00 1.04 4.08
CA PRO A 91 2.43 1.40 5.42
C PRO A 91 2.90 0.15 6.16
N ARG A 92 4.12 0.20 6.69
CA ARG A 92 4.71 -0.87 7.50
C ARG A 92 5.08 -0.33 8.86
N VAL A 93 5.04 -1.22 9.84
CA VAL A 93 5.47 -0.93 11.20
C VAL A 93 6.95 -1.28 11.34
N VAL A 94 7.74 -0.37 11.90
CA VAL A 94 9.14 -0.57 12.24
C VAL A 94 9.32 -0.25 13.71
N GLU A 95 9.83 -1.18 14.49
CA GLU A 95 10.09 -0.98 15.92
C GLU A 95 11.59 -0.87 16.15
N LEU A 96 12.06 0.28 16.65
CA LEU A 96 13.47 0.56 16.88
C LEU A 96 13.77 0.76 18.37
N PRO A 97 14.77 0.08 18.96
CA PRO A 97 15.18 0.34 20.33
C PRO A 97 15.88 1.71 20.40
N LYS A 98 15.47 2.55 21.33
CA LYS A 98 16.12 3.83 21.56
C LYS A 98 17.38 3.62 22.40
N THR A 99 18.53 3.98 21.84
CA THR A 99 19.83 3.92 22.52
C THR A 99 20.27 5.31 22.99
N GLU A 100 21.36 5.40 23.76
CA GLU A 100 21.95 6.68 24.15
C GLU A 100 22.43 7.51 22.94
N GLU A 101 22.81 6.83 21.85
CA GLU A 101 23.19 7.44 20.56
C GLU A 101 21.96 7.85 19.72
N GLY A 102 20.74 7.55 20.19
CA GLY A 102 19.49 7.82 19.50
C GLY A 102 18.99 6.66 18.64
N LEU A 103 18.30 6.99 17.54
CA LEU A 103 17.64 6.02 16.65
C LEU A 103 18.40 5.77 15.34
N GLY A 104 19.45 6.54 15.04
CA GLY A 104 20.29 6.28 13.87
C GLY A 104 19.71 6.72 12.52
N PHE A 105 18.83 7.72 12.46
CA PHE A 105 18.31 8.27 11.20
C PHE A 105 17.97 9.75 11.31
N ASN A 106 17.88 10.42 10.16
CA ASN A 106 17.50 11.83 10.05
C ASN A 106 16.14 11.95 9.36
N ILE A 107 15.36 12.94 9.78
CA ILE A 107 14.11 13.32 9.13
C ILE A 107 14.22 14.68 8.44
N MET A 108 13.35 14.93 7.46
CA MET A 108 13.19 16.21 6.77
C MET A 108 11.72 16.45 6.40
N GLY A 109 11.42 17.65 5.91
CA GLY A 109 10.05 18.08 5.63
C GLY A 109 9.30 18.43 6.92
N GLY A 110 8.00 18.63 6.79
CA GLY A 110 7.15 19.21 7.83
C GLY A 110 6.16 20.20 7.22
N LYS A 111 5.07 20.46 7.95
CA LYS A 111 4.01 21.37 7.53
C LYS A 111 4.52 22.75 7.14
N GLU A 112 5.56 23.25 7.80
CA GLU A 112 6.18 24.55 7.51
C GLU A 112 6.81 24.63 6.11
N GLN A 113 7.15 23.48 5.52
CA GLN A 113 7.67 23.35 4.16
C GLN A 113 6.60 22.84 3.17
N ASN A 114 5.31 22.85 3.56
CA ASN A 114 4.20 22.23 2.82
C ASN A 114 4.53 20.81 2.32
N SER A 115 5.23 20.04 3.15
CA SER A 115 5.83 18.78 2.77
C SER A 115 5.61 17.72 3.86
N PRO A 116 5.34 16.46 3.52
CA PRO A 116 5.28 15.39 4.51
C PRO A 116 6.64 15.17 5.18
N ILE A 117 6.65 14.46 6.31
CA ILE A 117 7.87 14.13 7.02
C ILE A 117 8.48 12.87 6.43
N TYR A 118 9.76 12.92 6.06
CA TYR A 118 10.49 11.86 5.39
C TYR A 118 11.78 11.50 6.10
N ILE A 119 12.19 10.24 6.00
CA ILE A 119 13.52 9.78 6.35
C ILE A 119 14.49 10.20 5.24
N SER A 120 15.29 11.23 5.51
CA SER A 120 16.28 11.76 4.57
C SER A 120 17.55 10.92 4.54
N ARG A 121 17.92 10.33 5.69
CA ARG A 121 19.15 9.55 5.83
C ARG A 121 19.00 8.49 6.91
N VAL A 122 19.56 7.31 6.66
CA VAL A 122 19.84 6.30 7.68
C VAL A 122 21.34 6.29 7.94
N ILE A 123 21.74 6.32 9.21
CA ILE A 123 23.15 6.39 9.62
C ILE A 123 23.75 4.99 9.51
N PRO A 124 24.78 4.77 8.67
CA PRO A 124 25.43 3.47 8.55
C PRO A 124 25.95 2.97 9.89
N GLY A 125 25.65 1.73 10.24
CA GLY A 125 26.03 1.14 11.52
C GLY A 125 25.24 1.70 12.73
N GLY A 126 24.27 2.59 12.53
CA GLY A 126 23.34 3.05 13.56
C GLY A 126 22.20 2.06 13.82
N VAL A 127 21.35 2.33 14.82
CA VAL A 127 20.26 1.42 15.21
C VAL A 127 19.31 1.10 14.05
N ALA A 128 18.82 2.13 13.34
CA ALA A 128 17.92 1.95 12.20
C ALA A 128 18.54 1.14 11.05
N ASP A 129 19.86 1.19 10.87
CA ASP A 129 20.58 0.41 9.86
C ASP A 129 20.75 -1.05 10.30
N ARG A 130 21.23 -1.28 11.53
CA ARG A 130 21.49 -2.62 12.08
C ARG A 130 20.23 -3.48 12.18
N GLN A 131 19.12 -2.88 12.59
CA GLN A 131 17.90 -3.64 12.80
C GLN A 131 17.18 -3.97 11.48
N GLY A 132 17.46 -3.21 10.41
CA GLY A 132 16.89 -3.41 9.09
C GLY A 132 15.38 -3.20 9.09
N GLY A 133 14.90 -2.07 8.54
CA GLY A 133 13.46 -1.83 8.46
C GLY A 133 13.11 -0.42 8.03
N LEU A 134 13.99 0.54 8.33
CA LEU A 134 13.92 1.93 7.88
C LEU A 134 14.90 2.16 6.73
N LYS A 135 14.49 2.92 5.72
CA LYS A 135 15.32 3.27 4.56
C LYS A 135 15.10 4.73 4.19
N ARG A 136 16.10 5.35 3.53
CA ARG A 136 15.93 6.66 2.91
C ARG A 136 14.77 6.60 1.90
N GLY A 137 13.89 7.59 1.93
CA GLY A 137 12.69 7.63 1.07
C GLY A 137 11.44 7.07 1.74
N ASP A 138 11.53 6.62 2.99
CA ASP A 138 10.35 6.35 3.79
C ASP A 138 9.69 7.66 4.26
N GLN A 139 8.39 7.80 4.01
CA GLN A 139 7.53 8.79 4.66
C GLN A 139 7.19 8.30 6.07
N LEU A 140 7.34 9.16 7.07
CA LEU A 140 6.91 8.91 8.43
C LEU A 140 5.43 9.27 8.58
N LEU A 141 4.60 8.30 8.96
CA LEU A 141 3.16 8.47 9.15
C LEU A 141 2.80 8.62 10.63
N SER A 142 3.40 7.81 11.51
CA SER A 142 3.16 7.91 12.95
C SER A 142 4.34 7.47 13.80
N VAL A 143 4.37 7.96 15.04
CA VAL A 143 5.35 7.63 16.08
C VAL A 143 4.60 7.22 17.34
N ASN A 144 4.82 5.99 17.82
CA ASN A 144 4.16 5.40 18.99
C ASN A 144 2.62 5.52 18.95
N GLY A 145 2.03 5.40 17.76
CA GLY A 145 0.58 5.52 17.55
C GLY A 145 0.05 6.95 17.40
N VAL A 146 0.90 7.97 17.57
CA VAL A 146 0.56 9.37 17.31
C VAL A 146 0.87 9.69 15.84
N SER A 147 -0.15 10.10 15.08
CA SER A 147 0.05 10.51 13.69
C SER A 147 0.89 11.79 13.61
N VAL A 148 1.80 11.81 12.64
CA VAL A 148 2.62 12.99 12.30
C VAL A 148 2.34 13.48 10.88
N GLU A 149 1.30 12.95 10.23
CA GLU A 149 0.89 13.38 8.90
C GLU A 149 0.33 14.81 8.95
N GLY A 150 0.93 15.72 8.17
CA GLY A 150 0.52 17.13 8.15
C GLY A 150 0.94 17.94 9.37
N GLU A 151 1.77 17.37 10.24
CA GLU A 151 2.33 18.05 11.42
C GLU A 151 3.64 18.79 11.10
N HIS A 152 4.02 19.68 12.00
CA HIS A 152 5.29 20.39 11.92
C HIS A 152 6.47 19.45 12.16
N HIS A 153 7.62 19.78 11.55
CA HIS A 153 8.86 19.03 11.76
C HIS A 153 9.20 18.83 13.23
N GLU A 154 9.08 19.92 14.01
CA GLU A 154 9.39 19.93 15.44
C GLU A 154 8.55 18.91 16.22
N LYS A 155 7.28 18.74 15.86
CA LYS A 155 6.38 17.80 16.56
C LYS A 155 6.85 16.35 16.41
N ALA A 156 7.29 15.96 15.22
CA ALA A 156 7.84 14.63 15.00
C ALA A 156 9.17 14.45 15.77
N VAL A 157 10.03 15.47 15.79
CA VAL A 157 11.27 15.44 16.58
C VAL A 157 10.98 15.28 18.06
N GLU A 158 10.01 16.01 18.61
CA GLU A 158 9.57 15.89 20.00
C GLU A 158 9.11 14.48 20.32
N LEU A 159 8.25 13.88 19.50
CA LEU A 159 7.73 12.53 19.70
C LEU A 159 8.87 11.48 19.67
N LEU A 160 9.78 11.60 18.70
CA LEU A 160 10.95 10.72 18.60
C LEU A 160 11.91 10.88 19.78
N LYS A 161 12.08 12.11 20.29
CA LYS A 161 12.91 12.41 21.47
C LYS A 161 12.28 11.91 22.76
N ALA A 162 10.98 12.12 22.95
CA ALA A 162 10.22 11.75 24.15
C ALA A 162 10.02 10.24 24.29
N ALA A 163 10.09 9.48 23.20
CA ALA A 163 10.00 8.02 23.25
C ALA A 163 11.11 7.42 24.14
N GLN A 164 10.80 6.33 24.85
CA GLN A 164 11.72 5.60 25.71
C GLN A 164 11.60 4.09 25.45
N GLY A 165 12.70 3.36 25.65
CA GLY A 165 12.71 1.91 25.41
C GLY A 165 12.67 1.58 23.91
N SER A 166 11.48 1.29 23.37
CA SER A 166 11.27 0.98 21.95
C SER A 166 10.35 2.00 21.30
N VAL A 167 10.68 2.39 20.07
CA VAL A 167 9.92 3.36 19.28
C VAL A 167 9.25 2.64 18.12
N LYS A 168 7.92 2.68 18.09
CA LYS A 168 7.11 2.11 17.03
C LYS A 168 6.80 3.16 15.97
N LEU A 169 7.34 3.01 14.79
CA LEU A 169 7.16 3.90 13.65
C LEU A 169 6.23 3.24 12.64
N VAL A 170 5.29 4.00 12.08
CA VAL A 170 4.58 3.58 10.86
C VAL A 170 5.14 4.38 9.70
N VAL A 171 5.67 3.69 8.70
CA VAL A 171 6.38 4.28 7.58
C VAL A 171 5.91 3.75 6.24
N ARG A 172 6.04 4.56 5.20
CA ARG A 172 5.63 4.22 3.84
C ARG A 172 6.76 4.51 2.86
N TYR A 173 7.21 3.52 2.09
CA TYR A 173 8.31 3.74 1.14
C TYR A 173 7.81 4.47 -0.10
N THR A 174 8.24 5.73 -0.27
CA THR A 174 7.84 6.64 -1.34
C THR A 174 9.04 7.47 -1.85
N PRO A 175 10.10 6.82 -2.37
CA PRO A 175 11.38 7.47 -2.68
C PRO A 175 11.28 8.55 -3.77
N LYS A 176 10.40 8.36 -4.77
CA LYS A 176 10.20 9.34 -5.85
C LYS A 176 9.75 10.70 -5.33
N VAL A 177 8.86 10.71 -4.34
CA VAL A 177 8.37 11.94 -3.72
C VAL A 177 9.49 12.64 -2.96
N LEU A 178 10.34 11.90 -2.25
CA LEU A 178 11.52 12.46 -1.60
C LEU A 178 12.49 13.08 -2.61
N GLU A 179 12.77 12.40 -3.73
CA GLU A 179 13.65 12.92 -4.80
C GLU A 179 13.09 14.21 -5.42
N GLU A 180 11.79 14.26 -5.69
CA GLU A 180 11.11 15.47 -6.18
C GLU A 180 11.19 16.63 -5.17
N MET A 181 11.04 16.34 -3.88
CA MET A 181 11.17 17.32 -2.80
C MET A 181 12.60 17.86 -2.71
N GLU A 182 13.61 16.99 -2.71
CA GLU A 182 15.01 17.39 -2.69
C GLU A 182 15.39 18.21 -3.94
N ALA A 183 14.84 17.88 -5.11
CA ALA A 183 15.04 18.63 -6.35
C ALA A 183 14.40 20.03 -6.35
N ARG A 184 13.35 20.26 -5.55
CA ARG A 184 12.76 21.60 -5.34
C ARG A 184 13.64 22.45 -4.43
N LEU A 185 14.25 21.86 -3.40
CA LEU A 185 15.14 22.57 -2.47
C LEU A 185 16.50 22.96 -3.08
N ARG A 186 16.89 22.32 -4.18
CA ARG A 186 18.13 22.63 -4.92
C ARG A 186 17.96 23.69 -6.02
N ARG A 187 16.77 24.27 -6.18
CA ARG A 187 16.47 25.36 -7.13
C ARG A 187 16.31 26.68 -6.40
#